data_AF-A0A6P7GXP9-F1
#
_entry.id   AF-A0A6P7GXP9-F1
#
_cell.length_a   1.000
_cell.length_b   1.000
_cell.length_c   1.000
_cell.angle_alpha   90.00
_cell.angle_beta   90.00
_cell.angle_gamma   90.00
#
_symmetry.space_group_name_H-M   'P 1'
#
loop_
_entity.id
_entity.type
_entity.pdbx_description
1 polymer ?
#
loop_
_entity_poly.entity_id
_entity_poly.type
_entity_poly.pdbx_seq_one_letter_code
_entity_poly.pdbx_strand_id
1 'polypeptide(L)'
;MVGQMKGVIKDLEVESSDEEYEDEEEVETVQQSKPAPKGGMFSIFRGLVGSKNLTKSDMEPVLEKMKDHLIAKNVAADISEKLCDSVATKLEGKVLGTFDSVATTVKNTLNESLVQILSPKRRVDILRDCMEAQKANRPYVMTFCGVSIF
;
A
#
# COMPACT_ATOMS: atom_id res chain seq x y z
N MET A 1 -21.64 -20.14 40.59
CA MET A 1 -22.39 -20.40 39.34
C MET A 1 -21.61 -19.72 38.22
N VAL A 2 -20.82 -20.49 37.44
CA VAL A 2 -19.93 -19.94 36.41
C VAL A 2 -20.74 -19.85 35.12
N GLY A 3 -20.92 -18.63 34.59
CA GLY A 3 -21.69 -18.40 33.37
C GLY A 3 -20.98 -19.00 32.15
N GLN A 4 -21.68 -19.82 31.38
CA GLN A 4 -21.21 -20.29 30.08
C GLN A 4 -21.39 -19.16 29.06
N MET A 5 -20.31 -18.45 28.72
CA MET A 5 -20.33 -17.56 27.54
C MET A 5 -20.14 -18.42 26.28
N LYS A 6 -21.22 -18.60 25.52
CA LYS A 6 -21.19 -19.06 24.14
C LYS A 6 -21.23 -17.83 23.23
N GLY A 7 -20.13 -17.56 22.53
CA GLY A 7 -20.06 -16.55 21.49
C GLY A 7 -18.80 -16.77 20.64
N VAL A 8 -18.96 -16.79 19.33
CA VAL A 8 -17.84 -16.79 18.38
C VAL A 8 -17.39 -15.34 18.23
N ILE A 9 -16.10 -15.07 18.39
CA ILE A 9 -15.53 -13.72 18.19
C ILE A 9 -15.71 -13.40 16.70
N LYS A 10 -16.43 -12.32 16.38
CA LYS A 10 -16.57 -11.84 14.99
C LYS A 10 -15.19 -11.38 14.51
N ASP A 11 -14.79 -11.83 13.32
CA ASP A 11 -13.63 -11.30 12.63
C ASP A 11 -13.82 -9.80 12.37
N LEU A 12 -12.73 -9.05 12.40
CA LEU A 12 -12.72 -7.62 12.10
C LEU A 12 -13.00 -7.45 10.59
N GLU A 13 -14.24 -7.12 10.25
CA GLU A 13 -14.61 -6.72 8.88
C GLU A 13 -13.96 -5.37 8.60
N VAL A 14 -12.93 -5.36 7.75
CA VAL A 14 -12.29 -4.12 7.28
C VAL A 14 -13.16 -3.57 6.16
N GLU A 15 -14.04 -2.62 6.47
CA GLU A 15 -14.60 -1.72 5.46
C GLU A 15 -13.45 -0.85 4.93
N SER A 16 -12.95 -1.17 3.74
CA SER A 16 -12.17 -0.22 2.95
C SER A 16 -13.13 0.87 2.53
N SER A 17 -13.21 1.97 3.29
CA SER A 17 -13.79 3.19 2.78
C SER A 17 -12.91 3.66 1.63
N ASP A 18 -13.33 3.35 0.41
CA ASP A 18 -12.81 3.93 -0.82
C ASP A 18 -13.14 5.42 -0.80
N GLU A 19 -12.34 6.19 -0.05
CA GLU A 19 -12.22 7.62 -0.31
C GLU A 19 -11.58 7.73 -1.69
N GLU A 20 -12.42 7.98 -2.70
CA GLU A 20 -11.97 8.51 -4.00
C GLU A 20 -11.17 9.78 -3.72
N TYR A 21 -9.85 9.66 -3.86
CA TYR A 21 -8.98 10.82 -3.93
C TYR A 21 -9.20 11.42 -5.31
N GLU A 22 -9.82 12.60 -5.37
CA GLU A 22 -9.82 13.44 -6.55
C GLU A 22 -8.36 13.77 -6.89
N ASP A 23 -7.82 13.09 -7.91
CA ASP A 23 -6.52 13.40 -8.51
C ASP A 23 -6.63 14.75 -9.26
N GLU A 24 -6.61 15.86 -8.52
CA GLU A 24 -6.27 17.16 -9.10
C GLU A 24 -4.75 17.30 -9.09
N GLU A 25 -4.05 16.88 -10.15
CA GLU A 25 -2.89 17.64 -10.67
C GLU A 25 -2.71 17.42 -12.18
N GLU A 26 -2.91 18.52 -12.91
CA GLU A 26 -2.58 18.70 -14.32
C GLU A 26 -1.09 18.43 -14.56
N VAL A 27 -0.78 17.47 -15.43
CA VAL A 27 0.54 17.38 -16.04
C VAL A 27 0.58 18.42 -17.17
N GLU A 28 1.24 19.54 -16.93
CA GLU A 28 1.51 20.55 -17.96
C GLU A 28 2.22 19.92 -19.16
N THR A 29 1.49 19.80 -20.26
CA THR A 29 2.04 19.42 -21.56
C THR A 29 2.65 20.66 -22.21
N VAL A 30 3.98 20.69 -22.32
CA VAL A 30 4.73 21.75 -23.02
C VAL A 30 4.28 21.79 -24.49
N GLN A 31 3.56 22.86 -24.86
CA GLN A 31 3.13 23.15 -26.22
C GLN A 31 4.28 23.75 -27.04
N GLN A 32 4.73 23.03 -28.07
CA GLN A 32 5.37 23.65 -29.24
C GLN A 32 4.50 23.43 -30.47
N SER A 33 4.23 24.53 -31.17
CA SER A 33 3.23 24.60 -32.23
C SER A 33 3.86 24.75 -33.62
N LYS A 34 3.16 24.11 -34.59
CA LYS A 34 3.09 24.31 -36.06
C LYS A 34 4.11 23.59 -36.97
N PRO A 35 3.76 23.33 -38.26
CA PRO A 35 2.48 22.87 -38.82
C PRO A 35 2.64 21.64 -39.77
N ALA A 36 1.55 20.92 -40.04
CA ALA A 36 1.51 19.81 -41.01
C ALA A 36 1.46 20.30 -42.48
N PRO A 37 1.81 19.45 -43.47
CA PRO A 37 0.71 18.73 -44.14
C PRO A 37 1.02 17.31 -44.68
N LYS A 38 -0.07 16.53 -44.78
CA LYS A 38 -0.39 15.44 -45.74
C LYS A 38 0.32 14.08 -45.62
N GLY A 39 -0.50 13.07 -45.28
CA GLY A 39 -0.42 11.73 -45.88
C GLY A 39 -0.09 10.60 -44.90
N GLY A 40 -1.00 9.65 -44.75
CA GLY A 40 -0.68 8.33 -44.18
C GLY A 40 -1.58 7.87 -43.04
N MET A 41 -2.79 7.43 -43.36
CA MET A 41 -3.69 6.66 -42.50
C MET A 41 -3.18 5.24 -42.17
N PHE A 42 -1.88 5.08 -41.92
CA PHE A 42 -1.23 3.81 -41.56
C PHE A 42 -0.43 3.87 -40.23
N SER A 43 -0.48 4.98 -39.49
CA SER A 43 0.32 5.14 -38.26
C SER A 43 -0.43 4.83 -36.95
N ILE A 44 -1.70 4.45 -36.99
CA ILE A 44 -2.50 4.22 -35.76
C ILE A 44 -2.13 2.88 -35.07
N PHE A 45 -1.47 1.94 -35.77
CA PHE A 45 -1.07 0.65 -35.19
C PHE A 45 0.37 0.60 -34.66
N ARG A 46 1.11 1.72 -34.63
CA ARG A 46 2.49 1.76 -34.07
C ARG A 46 2.54 2.01 -32.56
N GLY A 47 1.41 2.34 -31.93
CA GLY A 47 1.32 2.62 -30.49
C GLY A 47 1.16 1.40 -29.58
N LEU A 48 1.10 0.18 -30.14
CA LEU A 48 0.67 -1.03 -29.39
C LEU A 48 1.78 -2.00 -28.98
N VAL A 49 3.06 -1.71 -29.24
CA VAL A 49 4.15 -2.60 -28.82
C VAL A 49 5.30 -1.77 -28.30
N GLY A 50 5.31 -1.59 -26.99
CA GLY A 50 6.37 -0.92 -26.26
C GLY A 50 6.06 -0.99 -24.78
N SER A 51 6.08 -2.20 -24.24
CA SER A 51 6.11 -2.47 -22.80
C SER A 51 7.32 -1.75 -22.19
N LYS A 52 7.17 -0.45 -21.90
CA LYS A 52 8.21 0.35 -21.28
C LYS A 52 8.41 -0.21 -19.88
N ASN A 53 9.62 -0.74 -19.65
CA ASN A 53 10.02 -1.15 -18.32
C ASN A 53 10.05 0.07 -17.42
N LEU A 54 9.47 -0.06 -16.24
CA LEU A 54 9.44 0.99 -15.25
C LEU A 54 10.84 1.22 -14.70
N THR A 55 11.36 2.43 -14.83
CA THR A 55 12.66 2.82 -14.27
C THR A 55 12.49 3.60 -12.98
N LYS A 56 13.55 3.67 -12.16
CA LYS A 56 13.50 4.44 -10.91
C LYS A 56 13.14 5.91 -11.14
N SER A 57 13.68 6.53 -12.20
CA SER A 57 13.37 7.92 -12.57
C SER A 57 11.92 8.13 -13.00
N ASP A 58 11.26 7.12 -13.57
CA ASP A 58 9.84 7.24 -13.94
C ASP A 58 8.93 7.29 -12.69
N MET A 59 9.35 6.66 -11.58
CA MET A 59 8.58 6.55 -10.35
C MET A 59 8.89 7.64 -9.31
N GLU A 60 10.07 8.23 -9.37
CA GLU A 60 10.59 9.21 -8.39
C GLU A 60 9.58 10.30 -7.98
N PRO A 61 8.92 11.04 -8.91
CA PRO A 61 7.97 12.08 -8.50
C PRO A 61 6.75 11.53 -7.76
N VAL A 62 6.30 10.32 -8.10
CA VAL A 62 5.16 9.68 -7.42
C VAL A 62 5.59 9.17 -6.05
N LEU A 63 6.77 8.55 -5.96
CA LEU A 63 7.31 8.02 -4.70
C LEU A 63 7.56 9.13 -3.67
N GLU A 64 8.01 10.31 -4.13
CA GLU A 64 8.19 11.47 -3.26
C GLU A 64 6.85 11.99 -2.72
N LYS A 65 5.85 12.18 -3.59
CA LYS A 65 4.49 12.55 -3.17
C LYS A 65 3.89 11.55 -2.18
N MET A 66 4.09 10.24 -2.41
CA MET A 66 3.60 9.20 -1.52
C MET A 66 4.33 9.19 -0.17
N LYS A 67 5.64 9.41 -0.15
CA LYS A 67 6.43 9.54 1.09
C LYS A 67 5.89 10.69 1.94
N ASP A 68 5.69 11.86 1.33
CA ASP A 68 5.18 13.03 2.04
C ASP A 68 3.75 12.81 2.55
N HIS A 69 2.91 12.14 1.75
CA HIS A 69 1.56 11.75 2.16
C HIS A 69 1.56 10.80 3.37
N LEU A 70 2.47 9.83 3.43
CA LEU A 70 2.62 8.95 4.59
C LEU A 70 3.06 9.71 5.84
N ILE A 71 4.02 10.64 5.71
CA ILE A 71 4.50 11.48 6.82
C ILE A 71 3.37 12.37 7.34
N ALA A 72 2.60 12.99 6.44
CA ALA A 72 1.43 13.79 6.81
C ALA A 72 0.38 12.96 7.58
N LYS A 73 0.30 11.65 7.30
CA LYS A 73 -0.54 10.69 8.03
C LYS A 73 0.11 10.09 9.29
N ASN A 74 1.12 10.76 9.85
CA ASN A 74 1.85 10.36 11.07
C ASN A 74 2.63 9.04 10.95
N VAL A 75 2.98 8.61 9.74
CA VAL A 75 3.97 7.53 9.58
C VAL A 75 5.36 8.14 9.80
N ALA A 76 6.18 7.44 10.60
CA ALA A 76 7.54 7.87 10.86
C ALA A 76 8.32 8.05 9.55
N ALA A 77 9.07 9.16 9.43
CA ALA A 77 9.73 9.53 8.18
C ALA A 77 10.66 8.43 7.65
N ASP A 78 11.40 7.76 8.54
CA ASP A 78 12.30 6.66 8.18
C ASP A 78 11.53 5.42 7.68
N ILE A 79 10.31 5.19 8.18
CA ILE A 79 9.44 4.11 7.73
C ILE A 79 8.84 4.45 6.36
N SER A 80 8.39 5.69 6.17
CA SER A 80 7.89 6.17 4.87
C SER A 80 8.94 6.04 3.76
N GLU A 81 10.19 6.42 4.04
CA GLU A 81 11.31 6.26 3.12
C GLU A 81 11.56 4.78 2.77
N LYS A 82 11.70 3.91 3.78
CA LYS A 82 11.91 2.47 3.57
C LYS A 82 10.77 1.81 2.77
N LEU A 83 9.53 2.26 2.97
CA LEU A 83 8.38 1.78 2.22
C LEU A 83 8.48 2.18 0.75
N CYS A 84 8.75 3.45 0.46
CA CYS A 84 8.91 3.94 -0.91
C CYS A 84 10.09 3.27 -1.64
N ASP A 85 11.22 3.07 -0.96
CA ASP A 85 12.37 2.34 -1.52
C ASP A 85 12.05 0.87 -1.83
N SER A 86 11.30 0.22 -0.95
CA SER A 86 10.84 -1.16 -1.16
C SER A 86 9.91 -1.27 -2.36
N VAL A 87 9.02 -0.29 -2.55
CA VAL A 87 8.12 -0.20 -3.71
C VAL A 87 8.92 0.06 -4.99
N ALA A 88 9.86 1.02 -4.98
CA ALA A 88 10.72 1.30 -6.12
C ALA A 88 11.47 0.04 -6.56
N THR A 89 12.09 -0.68 -5.63
CA THR A 89 12.81 -1.94 -5.89
C THR A 89 11.88 -3.03 -6.41
N LYS A 90 10.65 -3.13 -5.89
CA LYS A 90 9.65 -4.12 -6.33
C LYS A 90 9.11 -3.84 -7.74
N LEU A 91 9.14 -2.59 -8.19
CA LEU A 91 8.55 -2.16 -9.46
C LEU A 91 9.59 -1.90 -10.56
N GLU A 92 10.85 -1.67 -10.21
CA GLU A 92 11.92 -1.48 -11.18
C GLU A 92 12.04 -2.67 -12.14
N GLY A 93 12.09 -2.39 -13.44
CA GLY A 93 12.16 -3.40 -14.49
C GLY A 93 10.84 -4.11 -14.80
N LYS A 94 9.75 -3.82 -14.06
CA LYS A 94 8.43 -4.36 -14.39
C LYS A 94 7.80 -3.61 -15.56
N VAL A 95 7.03 -4.36 -16.35
CA VAL A 95 6.22 -3.82 -17.43
C VAL A 95 4.87 -3.40 -16.86
N LEU A 96 4.45 -2.16 -17.12
CA LEU A 96 3.10 -1.69 -16.80
C LEU A 96 2.04 -2.37 -17.68
N GLY A 97 0.87 -2.62 -17.11
CA GLY A 97 -0.30 -3.06 -17.86
C GLY A 97 -0.76 -1.98 -18.84
N THR A 98 -1.47 -2.38 -19.90
CA THR A 98 -1.89 -1.47 -20.99
C THR A 98 -2.80 -0.33 -20.53
N PHE A 99 -3.43 -0.46 -19.35
CA PHE A 99 -4.34 0.52 -18.77
C PHE A 99 -3.85 1.09 -17.42
N ASP A 100 -2.66 0.70 -16.96
CA ASP A 100 -2.15 1.14 -15.66
C ASP A 100 -1.27 2.38 -15.80
N SER A 101 -1.52 3.38 -14.94
CA SER A 101 -0.61 4.52 -14.79
C SER A 101 0.50 4.20 -13.78
N VAL A 102 1.66 4.86 -13.91
CA VAL A 102 2.76 4.77 -12.93
C VAL A 102 2.24 5.07 -11.51
N ALA A 103 1.42 6.12 -11.39
CA ALA A 103 0.86 6.55 -10.11
C ALA A 103 -0.01 5.46 -9.47
N THR A 104 -0.92 4.88 -10.24
CA THR A 104 -1.81 3.80 -9.78
C THR A 104 -1.00 2.56 -9.39
N THR A 105 -0.02 2.15 -10.19
CA THR A 105 0.83 0.99 -9.90
C THR A 105 1.65 1.17 -8.62
N VAL A 106 2.25 2.35 -8.43
CA VAL A 106 3.01 2.69 -7.21
C VAL A 106 2.08 2.68 -6.00
N LYS A 107 0.92 3.35 -6.09
CA LYS A 107 -0.09 3.41 -5.01
C LYS A 107 -0.55 2.00 -4.59
N ASN A 108 -0.92 1.16 -5.56
CA ASN A 108 -1.37 -0.20 -5.30
C ASN A 108 -0.27 -1.04 -4.64
N THR A 109 0.96 -0.94 -5.15
CA THR A 109 2.10 -1.69 -4.61
C THR A 109 2.48 -1.24 -3.20
N LEU A 110 2.37 0.06 -2.92
CA LEU A 110 2.55 0.61 -1.59
C LEU A 110 1.47 0.09 -0.63
N ASN A 111 0.21 0.06 -1.06
CA ASN A 111 -0.89 -0.47 -0.26
C ASN A 111 -0.70 -1.95 0.08
N GLU A 112 -0.34 -2.78 -0.91
CA GLU A 112 0.02 -4.18 -0.68
C GLU A 112 1.12 -4.34 0.37
N SER A 113 2.15 -3.49 0.30
CA SER A 113 3.28 -3.52 1.23
C SER A 113 2.86 -3.14 2.65
N LEU A 114 1.99 -2.14 2.79
CA LEU A 114 1.40 -1.73 4.07
C LEU A 114 0.56 -2.86 4.67
N VAL A 115 -0.34 -3.46 3.89
CA VAL A 115 -1.17 -4.59 4.35
C VAL A 115 -0.29 -5.74 4.81
N GLN A 116 0.78 -6.06 4.07
CA GLN A 116 1.71 -7.12 4.45
C GLN A 116 2.43 -6.84 5.78
N ILE A 117 2.80 -5.59 6.05
CA ILE A 117 3.50 -5.19 7.28
C ILE A 117 2.54 -5.14 8.48
N LEU A 118 1.33 -4.62 8.27
CA LEU A 118 0.31 -4.47 9.31
C LEU A 118 -0.41 -5.80 9.63
N SER A 119 -0.33 -6.78 8.74
CA SER A 119 -0.92 -8.10 8.95
C SER A 119 -0.02 -8.96 9.85
N PRO A 120 -0.46 -9.32 11.07
CA PRO A 120 0.33 -10.14 11.97
C PRO A 120 0.50 -11.56 11.42
N LYS A 121 1.74 -12.05 11.37
CA LYS A 121 2.03 -13.45 10.95
C LYS A 121 1.59 -14.49 11.98
N ARG A 122 1.49 -14.09 13.25
CA ARG A 122 1.10 -14.97 14.35
C ARG A 122 -0.31 -14.62 14.79
N ARG A 123 -1.19 -15.63 14.80
CA ARG A 123 -2.50 -15.53 15.45
C ARG A 123 -2.31 -15.64 16.96
N VAL A 124 -2.93 -14.73 17.71
CA VAL A 124 -2.95 -14.75 19.17
C VAL A 124 -4.38 -15.06 19.60
N ASP A 125 -4.56 -16.19 20.29
CA ASP A 125 -5.85 -16.59 20.87
C ASP A 125 -5.70 -16.66 22.40
N ILE A 126 -6.04 -15.53 23.04
CA ILE A 126 -5.88 -15.35 24.48
C ILE A 126 -6.76 -16.35 25.26
N LEU A 127 -7.94 -16.70 24.74
CA LEU A 127 -8.87 -17.60 25.43
C LEU A 127 -8.32 -19.03 25.46
N ARG A 128 -7.80 -19.48 24.32
CA ARG A 128 -7.12 -20.77 24.24
C ARG A 128 -5.94 -20.83 25.20
N ASP A 129 -5.09 -19.80 25.20
CA ASP A 129 -3.92 -19.73 26.08
C ASP A 129 -4.32 -19.73 27.57
N CYS A 130 -5.42 -19.05 27.93
CA CYS A 130 -5.99 -19.07 29.29
C CYS A 130 -6.44 -20.48 29.70
N MET A 131 -7.15 -21.20 28.81
CA MET A 131 -7.63 -22.56 29.09
C MET A 131 -6.48 -23.56 29.26
N GLU A 132 -5.42 -23.43 28.45
CA GLU A 132 -4.22 -24.27 28.58
C GLU A 132 -3.48 -24.00 29.90
N ALA A 133 -3.38 -22.73 30.33
CA ALA A 133 -2.81 -22.37 31.63
C ALA A 133 -3.65 -22.94 32.80
N GLN A 134 -4.98 -22.87 32.71
CA GLN A 134 -5.88 -23.46 33.71
C GLN A 134 -5.68 -24.97 33.84
N LYS A 135 -5.60 -25.71 32.72
CA LYS A 135 -5.34 -27.16 32.71
C LYS A 135 -4.01 -27.52 33.35
N ALA A 136 -3.01 -26.64 33.21
CA ALA A 136 -1.70 -26.78 33.83
C ALA A 136 -1.65 -26.31 35.30
N ASN A 137 -2.79 -25.98 35.92
CA ASN A 137 -2.90 -25.44 37.28
C ASN A 137 -1.98 -24.22 37.53
N ARG A 138 -1.83 -23.36 36.52
CA ARG A 138 -1.08 -22.10 36.65
C ARG A 138 -1.93 -20.90 36.20
N PRO A 139 -1.75 -19.71 36.80
CA PRO A 139 -2.40 -18.50 36.31
C PRO A 139 -1.87 -18.12 34.92
N TYR A 140 -2.74 -17.55 34.09
CA TYR A 140 -2.34 -16.83 32.89
C TYR A 140 -2.00 -15.39 33.27
N VAL A 141 -0.79 -14.94 32.95
CA VAL A 141 -0.28 -13.61 33.31
C VAL A 141 0.00 -12.83 32.03
N MET A 142 -0.57 -11.63 31.94
CA MET A 142 -0.32 -10.68 30.86
C MET A 142 0.30 -9.41 31.46
N THR A 143 1.38 -8.93 30.86
CA THR A 143 2.06 -7.70 31.27
C THR A 143 1.85 -6.64 30.19
N PHE A 144 1.34 -5.48 30.59
CA PHE A 144 1.20 -4.32 29.72
C PHE A 144 2.39 -3.39 29.95
N CYS A 145 3.10 -3.07 28.87
CA CYS A 145 4.24 -2.17 28.88
C CYS A 145 3.99 -1.05 27.85
N GLY A 146 4.43 0.17 28.16
CA GLY A 146 4.31 1.32 27.27
C GLY A 146 5.22 2.45 27.73
N VAL A 147 5.43 3.43 26.85
CA VAL A 147 6.14 4.67 27.19
C VAL A 147 5.15 5.71 27.70
N SER A 148 5.57 6.53 28.66
CA SER A 148 4.83 7.73 29.04
C SER A 148 5.33 8.89 28.18
N ILE A 149 4.43 9.47 27.40
CA ILE A 149 4.71 10.65 26.59
C ILE A 149 4.22 11.86 27.40
N PHE A 150 5.13 12.75 27.78
CA PHE A 150 4.85 14.03 28.45
C PHE A 150 4.89 15.18 27.46
#